data_AF-A0A9W7CW99-F1
#
_entry.id   AF-A0A9W7CW99-F1
#
_cell.length_a   1.000
_cell.length_b   1.000
_cell.length_c   1.000
_cell.angle_alpha   90.00
_cell.angle_beta   90.00
_cell.angle_gamma   90.00
#
_symmetry.space_group_name_H-M   'P 1'
#
loop_
_entity.id
_entity.type
_entity.pdbx_description
1 polymer ?
#
loop_
_entity_poly.entity_id
_entity_poly.type
_entity_poly.pdbx_seq_one_letter_code
_entity_poly.pdbx_strand_id
1 'polypeptide(L)'
;MSLLKNSTLRGGTDLNVDERTFLQYELNNMPVELSRVFIYPRMFALHNMPPEAGLPAEDEAGAESAEDSGAKSIVLPPVINLSIERLQCDGVFLLDDTLSLYLWVGRSAPPELLQSLFGVPSMEGVDCSQVRSSCLSAQQGTL
;
A
#
# COMPACT_ATOMS: atom_id res chain seq x y z
N MET A 1 15.03 -4.40 -15.01
CA MET A 1 15.67 -5.11 -13.87
C MET A 1 14.69 -5.52 -12.77
N SER A 2 13.51 -4.88 -12.63
CA SER A 2 12.53 -5.22 -11.58
C SER A 2 12.00 -6.65 -11.67
N LEU A 3 11.69 -7.12 -12.88
CA LEU A 3 11.19 -8.48 -13.13
C LEU A 3 12.13 -9.61 -12.66
N LEU A 4 13.44 -9.43 -12.77
CA LEU A 4 14.44 -10.41 -12.30
C LEU A 4 14.53 -10.47 -10.77
N LYS A 5 14.09 -9.42 -10.07
CA LYS A 5 14.06 -9.35 -8.61
C LYS A 5 12.73 -9.83 -8.04
N ASN A 6 11.69 -9.98 -8.86
CA ASN A 6 10.40 -10.47 -8.42
C ASN A 6 10.52 -11.91 -7.91
N SER A 7 9.85 -12.19 -6.79
CA SER A 7 9.86 -13.46 -6.07
C SER A 7 9.56 -14.68 -6.94
N THR A 8 8.73 -14.54 -7.97
CA THR A 8 8.37 -15.61 -8.90
C THR A 8 9.58 -16.09 -9.72
N LEU A 9 10.38 -15.15 -10.25
CA LEU A 9 11.47 -15.45 -11.20
C LEU A 9 12.86 -15.37 -10.58
N ARG A 10 12.99 -14.78 -9.37
CA ARG A 10 14.25 -14.70 -8.66
C ARG A 10 14.71 -16.10 -8.24
N GLY A 11 15.91 -16.47 -8.68
CA GLY A 11 16.59 -17.69 -8.24
C GLY A 11 17.07 -17.55 -6.79
N GLY A 12 16.83 -18.59 -5.98
CA GLY A 12 17.22 -18.64 -4.58
C GLY A 12 16.36 -19.60 -3.76
N THR A 13 16.79 -19.87 -2.52
CA THR A 13 16.11 -20.74 -1.55
C THR A 13 15.24 -19.95 -0.57
N ASP A 14 14.95 -18.68 -0.85
CA ASP A 14 14.25 -17.77 0.06
C ASP A 14 12.74 -18.08 0.19
N LEU A 15 12.18 -18.90 -0.70
CA LEU A 15 10.74 -19.22 -0.77
C LEU A 15 10.52 -20.72 -0.84
N ASN A 16 9.45 -21.18 -0.20
CA ASN A 16 9.03 -22.56 -0.28
C ASN A 16 8.49 -22.88 -1.69
N VAL A 17 8.51 -24.16 -2.06
CA VAL A 17 8.08 -24.63 -3.40
C VAL A 17 6.61 -24.28 -3.67
N ASP A 18 5.76 -24.41 -2.65
CA ASP A 18 4.32 -24.12 -2.79
C ASP A 18 4.05 -22.63 -2.96
N GLU A 19 4.72 -21.77 -2.18
CA GLU A 19 4.60 -20.31 -2.31
C GLU A 19 5.05 -19.84 -3.69
N ARG A 20 6.17 -20.38 -4.19
CA ARG A 20 6.64 -20.07 -5.54
C ARG A 20 5.63 -20.51 -6.60
N THR A 21 5.07 -21.71 -6.47
CA THR A 21 4.08 -22.24 -7.42
C THR A 21 2.80 -21.40 -7.40
N PHE A 22 2.37 -20.95 -6.22
CA PHE A 22 1.25 -20.03 -6.06
C PHE A 22 1.50 -18.68 -6.76
N LEU A 23 2.64 -18.04 -6.51
CA LEU A 23 3.00 -16.77 -7.17
C LEU A 23 3.11 -16.92 -8.70
N GLN A 24 3.60 -18.06 -9.17
CA GLN A 24 3.66 -18.37 -10.60
C GLN A 24 2.26 -18.54 -11.20
N TYR A 25 1.35 -19.18 -10.47
CA TYR A 25 -0.04 -19.35 -10.88
C TYR A 25 -0.77 -18.00 -10.95
N GLU A 26 -0.62 -17.16 -9.94
CA GLU A 26 -1.19 -15.80 -9.91
C GLU A 26 -0.67 -14.96 -11.08
N LEU A 27 0.65 -14.91 -11.30
CA LEU A 27 1.24 -14.14 -12.39
C LEU A 27 0.71 -14.55 -13.78
N ASN A 28 0.42 -15.84 -14.00
CA ASN A 28 -0.10 -16.33 -15.27
C ASN A 28 -1.59 -16.03 -15.48
N ASN A 29 -2.37 -15.88 -14.41
CA ASN A 29 -3.82 -15.64 -14.49
C ASN A 29 -4.21 -14.17 -14.28
N MET A 30 -3.27 -13.32 -13.87
CA MET A 30 -3.51 -11.92 -13.55
C MET A 30 -3.64 -11.05 -14.83
N PRO A 31 -4.59 -10.09 -14.87
CA PRO A 31 -4.70 -9.14 -15.98
C PRO A 31 -3.47 -8.22 -16.05
N VAL A 32 -3.22 -7.66 -17.24
CA VAL A 32 -2.01 -6.85 -17.54
C VAL A 32 -1.85 -5.65 -16.61
N GLU A 33 -2.96 -5.05 -16.18
CA GLU A 33 -2.96 -3.89 -15.30
C GLU A 33 -2.36 -4.19 -13.93
N LEU A 34 -2.79 -5.31 -13.35
CA LEU A 34 -2.35 -5.80 -12.05
C LEU A 34 -0.95 -6.42 -12.15
N SER A 35 -0.64 -7.14 -13.23
CA SER A 35 0.68 -7.76 -13.41
C SER A 35 1.80 -6.72 -13.48
N ARG A 36 1.53 -5.52 -14.00
CA ARG A 36 2.47 -4.40 -13.96
C ARG A 36 2.83 -4.01 -12.53
N VAL A 37 1.83 -3.93 -11.65
CA VAL A 37 2.02 -3.56 -10.23
C VAL A 37 2.72 -4.69 -9.47
N PHE A 38 2.40 -5.94 -9.78
CA PHE A 38 3.10 -7.11 -9.23
C PHE A 38 4.59 -7.17 -9.66
N ILE A 39 4.93 -6.72 -10.88
CA ILE A 39 6.33 -6.66 -11.34
C ILE A 39 7.07 -5.44 -10.79
N TYR A 40 6.37 -4.29 -10.68
CA TYR A 40 6.90 -3.06 -10.14
C TYR A 40 5.88 -2.42 -9.18
N PRO A 41 6.01 -2.74 -7.88
CA PRO A 41 5.10 -2.26 -6.85
C PRO A 41 4.96 -0.74 -6.84
N ARG A 42 3.79 -0.26 -6.46
CA ARG A 42 3.53 1.17 -6.29
C ARG A 42 3.86 1.56 -4.86
N MET A 43 4.66 2.60 -4.68
CA MET A 43 4.96 3.15 -3.35
C MET A 43 4.34 4.53 -3.23
N PHE A 44 3.64 4.77 -2.13
CA PHE A 44 2.95 6.02 -1.82
C PHE A 44 3.55 6.64 -0.55
N ALA A 45 3.82 7.94 -0.58
CA ALA A 45 4.26 8.69 0.58
C ALA A 45 3.04 9.23 1.33
N LEU A 46 2.73 8.66 2.50
CA LEU A 46 1.59 9.12 3.31
C LEU A 46 1.92 10.37 4.14
N HIS A 47 3.19 10.56 4.47
CA HIS A 47 3.65 11.72 5.24
C HIS A 47 3.54 13.05 4.46
N ASN A 48 3.51 13.00 3.13
CA ASN A 48 3.41 14.17 2.25
C ASN A 48 2.30 13.96 1.21
N MET A 49 1.12 13.57 1.70
CA MET A 49 -0.06 13.45 0.84
C MET A 49 -0.70 14.82 0.61
N PRO A 50 -1.13 15.13 -0.61
CA PRO A 50 -1.84 16.37 -0.87
C PRO A 50 -3.26 16.29 -0.26
N PRO A 51 -3.90 17.43 0.07
CA PRO A 51 -5.15 17.46 0.82
C PRO A 51 -6.34 16.82 0.09
N GLU A 52 -6.28 16.73 -1.24
CA GLU A 52 -7.26 16.01 -2.07
C GLU A 52 -7.14 14.48 -1.97
N ALA A 53 -5.97 13.96 -1.59
CA ALA A 53 -5.74 12.53 -1.55
C ALA A 53 -6.40 11.89 -0.31
N GLY A 54 -7.01 10.72 -0.50
CA GLY A 54 -7.76 10.00 0.54
C GLY A 54 -9.23 10.42 0.66
N LEU A 55 -9.66 11.43 -0.10
CA LEU A 55 -11.06 11.80 -0.24
C LEU A 55 -11.66 11.19 -1.51
N PRO A 56 -12.98 10.96 -1.55
CA PRO A 56 -13.64 10.57 -2.78
C PRO A 56 -13.52 11.68 -3.81
N ALA A 57 -13.15 11.34 -5.05
CA ALA A 57 -13.10 12.29 -6.15
C ALA A 57 -14.47 12.98 -6.28
N GLU A 58 -14.46 14.32 -6.23
CA GLU A 58 -15.68 15.14 -6.19
C GLU A 58 -16.29 15.42 -7.57
N ASP A 59 -15.74 14.86 -8.66
CA ASP A 59 -16.18 15.16 -10.02
C ASP A 59 -16.78 13.96 -10.78
N GLU A 60 -18.03 14.13 -11.19
CA GLU A 60 -18.82 13.28 -12.09
C GLU A 60 -18.33 13.30 -13.57
N ALA A 61 -17.02 13.32 -13.85
CA ALA A 61 -16.52 13.49 -15.22
C ALA A 61 -15.34 12.58 -15.58
N GLY A 62 -15.66 11.35 -16.00
CA GLY A 62 -14.94 10.66 -17.08
C GLY A 62 -13.66 9.89 -16.72
N ALA A 63 -13.83 8.62 -16.36
CA ALA A 63 -12.97 7.53 -16.85
C ALA A 63 -13.75 6.21 -16.79
N GLU A 64 -14.70 6.11 -17.70
CA GLU A 64 -15.13 4.89 -18.38
C GLU A 64 -14.06 3.78 -18.45
N SER A 65 -14.00 2.91 -17.45
CA SER A 65 -13.49 1.54 -17.58
C SER A 65 -14.00 0.69 -16.41
N ALA A 66 -14.85 -0.28 -16.77
CA ALA A 66 -15.17 -1.50 -16.04
C ALA A 66 -15.83 -1.37 -14.66
N GLU A 67 -17.14 -1.14 -14.67
CA GLU A 67 -18.15 -1.99 -14.00
C GLU A 67 -17.61 -3.03 -13.00
N ASP A 68 -17.25 -2.59 -11.79
CA ASP A 68 -17.47 -3.36 -10.56
C ASP A 68 -17.66 -2.43 -9.35
N SER A 69 -18.89 -2.44 -8.81
CA SER A 69 -19.24 -2.09 -7.43
C SER A 69 -18.83 -0.72 -6.86
N GLY A 70 -19.65 0.32 -7.12
CA GLY A 70 -20.15 1.34 -6.16
C GLY A 70 -19.20 2.11 -5.21
N ALA A 71 -17.90 1.87 -5.24
CA ALA A 71 -16.93 2.50 -4.37
C ALA A 71 -16.50 3.81 -5.03
N LYS A 72 -16.89 4.92 -4.39
CA LYS A 72 -16.34 6.25 -4.63
C LYS A 72 -14.84 6.13 -4.93
N SER A 73 -14.43 6.50 -6.15
CA SER A 73 -13.02 6.46 -6.56
C SER A 73 -12.24 7.40 -5.64
N ILE A 74 -11.37 6.84 -4.81
CA ILE A 74 -10.57 7.60 -3.87
C ILE A 74 -9.36 8.15 -4.63
N VAL A 75 -9.11 9.45 -4.50
CA VAL A 75 -7.91 10.06 -5.08
C VAL A 75 -6.68 9.52 -4.34
N LEU A 76 -5.80 8.82 -5.06
CA LEU A 76 -4.59 8.25 -4.49
C LEU A 76 -3.43 9.27 -4.54
N PRO A 77 -2.53 9.27 -3.53
CA PRO A 77 -1.32 10.08 -3.56
C PRO A 77 -0.43 9.77 -4.77
N PRO A 78 0.47 10.68 -5.17
CA PRO A 78 1.43 10.42 -6.23
C PRO A 78 2.36 9.25 -5.88
N VAL A 79 2.64 8.42 -6.88
CA VAL A 79 3.52 7.26 -6.74
C VAL A 79 4.98 7.72 -6.73
N ILE A 80 5.78 7.21 -5.79
CA ILE A 80 7.21 7.45 -5.71
C ILE A 80 8.01 6.25 -6.24
N ASN A 81 9.22 6.52 -6.73
CA ASN A 81 10.11 5.48 -7.22
C ASN A 81 10.60 4.57 -6.08
N LEU A 82 10.67 3.26 -6.35
CA LEU A 82 11.22 2.25 -5.45
C LEU A 82 12.74 2.38 -5.33
N SER A 83 13.21 3.16 -4.36
CA SER A 83 14.62 3.23 -3.98
C SER A 83 14.75 3.34 -2.47
N ILE A 84 15.73 2.65 -1.90
CA ILE A 84 16.07 2.75 -0.47
C ILE A 84 16.39 4.20 -0.07
N GLU A 85 16.95 4.98 -0.98
CA GLU A 85 17.27 6.40 -0.75
C GLU A 85 16.02 7.28 -0.56
N ARG A 86 14.85 6.81 -1.02
CA ARG A 86 13.57 7.50 -0.83
C ARG A 86 12.89 7.12 0.48
N LEU A 87 13.31 6.04 1.15
CA LEU A 87 12.81 5.67 2.47
C LEU A 87 13.49 6.51 3.55
N GLN A 88 12.91 7.67 3.84
CA GLN A 88 13.36 8.54 4.92
C GLN A 88 12.93 8.00 6.28
N CYS A 89 13.80 8.11 7.29
CA CYS A 89 13.52 7.64 8.65
C CYS A 89 12.36 8.37 9.35
N ASP A 90 11.97 9.56 8.88
CA ASP A 90 10.84 10.35 9.40
C ASP A 90 9.53 10.12 8.64
N GLY A 91 9.54 9.28 7.61
CA GLY A 91 8.42 9.08 6.71
C GLY A 91 7.54 7.88 7.08
N VAL A 92 6.32 7.91 6.56
CA VAL A 92 5.44 6.74 6.47
C VAL A 92 5.15 6.50 4.99
N PHE A 93 5.31 5.25 4.55
CA PHE A 93 5.15 4.83 3.16
C PHE A 93 4.23 3.62 3.07
N LEU A 94 3.37 3.61 2.06
CA LEU A 94 2.52 2.48 1.73
C LEU A 94 3.03 1.84 0.43
N LEU A 95 3.30 0.55 0.45
CA LEU A 95 3.72 -0.24 -0.70
C LEU A 95 2.60 -1.18 -1.11
N ASP A 96 2.26 -1.15 -2.39
CA ASP A 96 1.23 -1.97 -3.01
C ASP A 96 1.84 -2.88 -4.07
N ASP A 97 1.80 -4.19 -3.81
CA ASP A 97 2.31 -5.27 -4.66
C ASP A 97 1.17 -6.10 -5.28
N THR A 98 -0.06 -5.57 -5.36
CA THR A 98 -1.28 -6.28 -5.84
C THR A 98 -1.76 -7.41 -4.95
N LEU A 99 -0.88 -8.32 -4.51
CA LEU A 99 -1.22 -9.43 -3.63
C LEU A 99 -1.24 -9.02 -2.15
N SER A 100 -0.43 -8.02 -1.78
CA SER A 100 -0.28 -7.58 -0.40
C SER A 100 0.03 -6.09 -0.34
N LEU A 101 -0.45 -5.47 0.73
CA LEU A 101 -0.17 -4.08 1.09
C LEU A 101 0.77 -4.07 2.29
N TYR A 102 1.87 -3.34 2.17
CA TYR A 102 2.83 -3.16 3.24
C TYR A 102 2.87 -1.70 3.66
N LEU A 103 2.69 -1.45 4.95
CA LEU A 103 2.86 -0.14 5.53
C LEU A 103 4.22 -0.08 6.22
N TRP A 104 5.09 0.78 5.73
CA TRP A 104 6.38 1.06 6.34
C TRP A 104 6.31 2.33 7.18
N VAL A 105 6.76 2.23 8.42
CA VAL A 105 6.80 3.35 9.37
C VAL A 105 8.25 3.60 9.77
N GLY A 106 8.74 4.80 9.49
CA GLY A 106 10.09 5.21 9.87
C GLY A 106 10.24 5.31 11.38
N ARG A 107 11.43 4.99 11.89
CA ARG A 107 11.73 5.03 13.34
C ARG A 107 11.52 6.42 13.95
N SER A 108 11.76 7.47 13.17
CA SER A 108 11.65 8.87 13.60
C SER A 108 10.40 9.54 13.03
N ALA A 109 9.37 8.77 12.70
CA ALA A 109 8.10 9.31 12.21
C ALA A 109 7.50 10.30 13.23
N PRO A 110 6.89 11.40 12.77
CA PRO A 110 6.37 12.43 13.66
C PRO A 110 5.26 11.83 14.55
N PRO A 111 5.29 12.10 15.87
CA PRO A 111 4.33 11.52 16.82
C PRO A 111 2.90 11.95 16.54
N GLU A 112 2.70 13.14 15.95
CA GLU A 112 1.37 13.63 15.53
C GLU A 112 0.74 12.73 14.46
N LEU A 113 1.55 12.24 13.51
CA LEU A 113 1.11 11.33 12.45
C LEU A 113 0.86 9.91 13.00
N LEU A 114 1.70 9.44 13.91
CA LEU A 114 1.47 8.14 14.58
C LEU A 114 0.20 8.17 15.42
N GLN A 115 -0.05 9.28 16.11
CA GLN A 115 -1.24 9.47 16.91
C GLN A 115 -2.50 9.53 16.03
N SER A 116 -2.45 10.18 14.87
CA SER A 116 -3.60 10.24 13.96
C SER A 116 -3.87 8.89 13.28
N LEU A 117 -2.85 8.18 12.81
CA LEU A 117 -2.99 6.90 12.11
C LEU A 117 -3.35 5.74 13.04
N PHE A 118 -2.64 5.63 14.17
CA PHE A 118 -2.68 4.45 15.04
C PHE A 118 -3.19 4.74 16.46
N GLY A 119 -3.34 6.01 16.84
CA GLY A 119 -3.74 6.38 18.20
C GLY A 119 -2.61 6.24 19.24
N VAL A 120 -1.36 6.04 18.81
CA VAL A 120 -0.20 5.88 19.71
C VAL A 120 0.85 6.97 19.49
N PRO A 121 1.53 7.44 20.55
CA PRO A 121 2.53 8.51 20.45
C PRO A 121 3.91 8.03 19.95
N SER A 122 4.19 6.73 20.02
CA SER A 122 5.45 6.12 19.56
C SER A 122 5.21 4.67 19.15
N MET A 123 6.03 4.15 18.25
CA MET A 123 6.04 2.74 17.84
C MET A 123 6.93 1.87 18.75
N GLU A 124 7.70 2.47 19.66
CA GLU A 124 8.56 1.72 20.59
C GLU A 124 7.71 0.90 21.58
N GLY A 125 7.83 -0.42 21.52
CA GLY A 125 7.08 -1.34 22.39
C GLY A 125 5.64 -1.61 21.93
N VAL A 126 5.24 -1.14 20.75
CA VAL A 126 3.92 -1.42 20.18
C VAL A 126 3.94 -2.76 19.46
N ASP A 127 3.04 -3.65 19.85
CA ASP A 127 2.84 -4.92 19.18
C ASP A 127 2.13 -4.69 17.84
N CYS A 128 2.85 -4.92 16.73
CA CYS A 128 2.33 -4.71 15.38
C CYS A 128 1.06 -5.54 15.09
N SER A 129 0.80 -6.63 15.83
CA SER A 129 -0.42 -7.42 15.67
C SER A 129 -1.67 -6.77 16.30
N GLN A 130 -1.47 -5.81 17.22
CA GLN A 130 -2.56 -5.13 17.94
C GLN A 130 -2.85 -3.72 17.39
N VAL A 131 -2.00 -3.21 16.50
CA VAL A 131 -2.18 -1.90 15.87
C VAL A 131 -3.37 -1.93 14.92
N ARG A 132 -4.42 -1.20 15.28
CA ARG A 132 -5.58 -0.94 14.41
C ARG A 132 -5.54 0.51 13.98
N SER A 133 -5.85 0.77 12.71
CA SER A 133 -6.05 2.14 12.25
C SER A 133 -7.30 2.73 12.92
N SER A 134 -7.15 3.90 13.51
CA SER A 134 -8.21 4.62 14.26
C SER A 134 -9.43 4.97 13.38
N CYS A 135 -9.23 5.05 12.06
CA CYS A 135 -10.21 5.44 11.06
C CYS A 135 -11.47 4.54 10.99
N LEU A 136 -11.37 3.25 11.36
CA LEU A 136 -12.50 2.31 11.25
C LEU A 136 -13.64 2.58 12.25
N SER A 137 -13.48 3.47 13.23
CA SER A 137 -14.55 3.84 14.16
C SER A 137 -15.52 4.90 13.62
N ALA A 138 -15.19 5.62 12.54
CA ALA A 138 -16.01 6.75 12.09
C ALA A 138 -17.26 6.37 11.27
N GLN A 139 -17.41 5.09 10.87
CA GLN A 139 -18.55 4.63 10.07
C GLN A 139 -19.63 3.83 10.84
N GLN A 140 -19.52 3.64 12.16
CA GLN A 140 -20.53 2.90 12.95
C GLN A 140 -21.52 3.80 13.73
N GLY A 141 -21.62 5.08 13.39
CA GLY A 141 -22.45 6.05 14.11
C GLY A 141 -23.38 6.87 13.24
N THR A 142 -24.22 6.25 12.41
CA THR A 142 -25.45 6.89 11.88
C THR A 142 -26.49 5.82 11.56
N LEU A 143 -27.23 5.41 12.59
CA LEU A 143 -28.70 5.27 12.62
C LEU A 143 -29.14 4.99 14.07
#